data_AF-A0A6A7MEI0-F1
#
_entry.id   AF-A0A6A7MEI0-F1
#
_cell.length_a   1.000
_cell.length_b   1.000
_cell.length_c   1.000
_cell.angle_alpha   90.00
_cell.angle_beta   90.00
_cell.angle_gamma   90.00
#
_symmetry.space_group_name_H-M   'P 1'
#
loop_
_entity.id
_entity.type
_entity.pdbx_description
1 polymer ?
#
loop_
_entity_poly.entity_id
_entity_poly.type
_entity_poly.pdbx_seq_one_letter_code
_entity_poly.pdbx_strand_id
1 'polypeptide(L)'
;MSRLLQVVLALSLLLNAFFIAGFVFRSWIAPLPFEHRAPPPPGARPGSVATVANEVNLDDSQRKALQGMLERYSQIRGERHREMHKLREQIVAEYKSSPIDQERLGSLIDKLGDLRAEQQKETVRTLARLEAQLNPEQRQRMHEVLVHRLANPPWRRQAGPSAERPSR
;
A
#
# COMPACT_ATOMS: atom_id res chain seq x y z
N MET A 1 -39.25 -28.79 -24.94
CA MET A 1 -37.91 -28.55 -24.34
C MET A 1 -37.94 -29.02 -22.89
N SER A 2 -37.07 -29.97 -22.55
CA SER A 2 -37.21 -30.81 -21.34
C SER A 2 -37.13 -29.99 -20.05
N ARG A 3 -38.09 -30.18 -19.13
CA ARG A 3 -38.08 -29.58 -17.77
C ARG A 3 -36.76 -29.82 -17.05
N LEU A 4 -36.08 -30.92 -17.37
CA LEU A 4 -34.78 -31.29 -16.83
C LEU A 4 -33.66 -30.31 -17.24
N LEU A 5 -33.69 -29.81 -18.48
CA LEU A 5 -32.77 -28.77 -18.95
C LEU A 5 -33.01 -27.43 -18.24
N GLN A 6 -34.27 -27.07 -17.96
CA GLN A 6 -34.60 -25.86 -17.20
C GLN A 6 -34.12 -25.97 -15.75
N VAL A 7 -34.29 -27.12 -15.12
CA VAL A 7 -33.81 -27.37 -13.75
C VAL A 7 -32.28 -27.28 -13.68
N VAL A 8 -31.55 -27.90 -14.62
CA VAL A 8 -30.09 -27.83 -14.68
C VAL A 8 -29.59 -26.40 -14.92
N LEU A 9 -30.25 -25.65 -15.80
CA LEU A 9 -29.90 -24.25 -16.07
C LEU A 9 -30.13 -23.37 -14.83
N ALA A 10 -31.27 -23.52 -14.15
CA ALA A 10 -31.59 -22.79 -12.94
C ALA A 10 -30.61 -23.12 -11.80
N LEU A 11 -30.23 -24.40 -11.65
CA LEU A 11 -29.26 -24.84 -10.64
C LEU A 11 -27.87 -24.27 -10.93
N SER A 12 -27.45 -24.25 -12.20
CA SER A 12 -26.17 -23.67 -12.62
C SER A 12 -26.11 -22.16 -12.32
N LEU A 13 -27.18 -21.42 -12.62
CA LEU A 13 -27.28 -19.99 -12.31
C LEU A 13 -27.22 -19.72 -10.80
N LEU A 14 -27.93 -20.52 -9.99
CA LEU A 14 -27.89 -20.40 -8.53
C LEU A 14 -26.51 -20.69 -7.97
N LEU A 15 -25.83 -21.72 -8.48
CA LEU A 15 -24.48 -22.08 -8.03
C LEU A 15 -23.49 -20.94 -8.34
N ASN A 16 -23.51 -20.42 -9.56
CA ASN A 16 -22.65 -19.31 -9.96
C ASN A 16 -22.94 -18.04 -9.15
N ALA A 17 -24.22 -17.70 -8.94
CA ALA A 17 -24.61 -16.57 -8.10
C ALA A 17 -24.11 -16.75 -6.65
N PHE A 18 -24.17 -17.97 -6.11
CA PHE A 18 -23.66 -18.27 -4.77
C PHE A 18 -22.14 -18.14 -4.69
N PHE A 19 -21.38 -18.54 -5.72
CA PHE A 19 -19.93 -18.33 -5.76
C PHE A 19 -19.56 -16.86 -5.88
N ILE A 20 -20.25 -16.09 -6.72
CA ILE A 20 -20.03 -14.64 -6.87
C ILE A 20 -20.39 -13.93 -5.57
N ALA A 21 -21.56 -14.23 -4.99
CA ALA A 21 -21.98 -13.70 -3.71
C ALA A 21 -21.02 -14.10 -2.59
N GLY A 22 -20.54 -15.34 -2.54
CA GLY A 22 -19.55 -15.82 -1.57
C GLY A 22 -18.18 -15.16 -1.73
N PHE A 23 -17.74 -14.88 -2.96
CA PHE A 23 -16.50 -14.15 -3.23
C PHE A 23 -16.62 -12.67 -2.83
N VAL A 24 -17.73 -12.01 -3.18
CA VAL A 24 -18.03 -10.64 -2.78
C VAL A 24 -18.16 -10.56 -1.26
N PHE A 25 -18.91 -11.48 -0.64
CA PHE A 25 -19.09 -11.59 0.80
C PHE A 25 -17.77 -11.90 1.51
N ARG A 26 -16.90 -12.76 0.97
CA ARG A 26 -15.55 -12.99 1.51
C ARG A 26 -14.64 -11.76 1.33
N SER A 27 -14.79 -11.00 0.25
CA SER A 27 -14.11 -9.70 0.11
C SER A 27 -14.63 -8.65 1.10
N TRP A 28 -15.84 -8.86 1.65
CA TRP A 28 -16.52 -7.96 2.58
C TRP A 28 -16.44 -8.39 4.06
N ILE A 29 -16.27 -9.69 4.34
CA ILE A 29 -16.32 -10.31 5.69
C ILE A 29 -15.01 -11.01 6.08
N ALA A 30 -14.06 -11.17 5.15
CA ALA A 30 -12.67 -11.14 5.59
C ALA A 30 -12.44 -9.73 6.17
N PRO A 31 -11.91 -9.60 7.40
CA PRO A 31 -11.66 -8.30 7.98
C PRO A 31 -10.81 -7.48 7.00
N LEU A 32 -11.27 -6.26 6.68
CA LEU A 32 -10.38 -5.23 6.18
C LEU A 32 -9.16 -5.23 7.13
N PRO A 33 -7.92 -5.29 6.64
CA PRO A 33 -6.73 -5.40 7.48
C PRO A 33 -6.38 -4.08 8.22
N PHE A 34 -7.39 -3.42 8.78
CA PHE A 34 -7.29 -2.55 9.94
C PHE A 34 -7.71 -3.47 11.11
N GLU A 35 -6.94 -3.87 12.10
CA GLU A 35 -5.93 -3.15 12.85
C GLU A 35 -5.40 -4.14 13.91
N HIS A 36 -4.51 -5.05 13.54
CA HIS A 36 -3.46 -5.51 14.45
C HIS A 36 -2.14 -5.47 13.69
N ARG A 37 -1.92 -4.38 12.94
CA ARG A 37 -0.56 -3.99 12.65
C ARG A 37 -0.03 -3.50 13.99
N ALA A 38 0.77 -4.33 14.64
CA ALA A 38 1.62 -3.89 15.73
C ALA A 38 2.19 -2.52 15.34
N PRO A 39 2.24 -1.53 16.26
CA PRO A 39 2.83 -0.24 15.96
C PRO A 39 4.18 -0.50 15.27
N PRO A 40 4.46 0.17 14.13
CA PRO A 40 5.74 -0.02 13.47
C PRO A 40 6.82 0.14 14.55
N PRO A 41 7.81 -0.79 14.63
CA PRO A 41 8.83 -0.72 15.67
C PRO A 41 9.41 0.68 15.73
N PRO A 42 9.63 1.24 16.94
CA PRO A 42 10.06 2.62 17.12
C PRO A 42 11.36 2.84 16.33
N GLY A 43 11.27 3.68 15.31
CA GLY A 43 12.34 3.94 14.36
C GLY A 43 11.76 4.49 13.08
N ALA A 44 12.18 5.68 12.67
CA ALA A 44 11.84 6.26 11.39
C ALA A 44 12.38 5.35 10.29
N ARG A 45 11.56 4.39 9.82
CA ARG A 45 11.95 3.56 8.68
C ARG A 45 12.29 4.50 7.53
N PRO A 46 13.52 4.43 6.98
CA PRO A 46 13.91 5.31 5.89
C PRO A 46 12.88 5.19 4.77
N GLY A 47 12.59 6.33 4.12
CA GLY A 47 11.71 6.35 2.95
C GLY A 47 12.21 5.37 1.88
N SER A 48 11.33 4.93 0.98
CA SER A 48 11.73 4.04 -0.12
C SER A 48 12.92 4.62 -0.90
N VAL A 49 12.88 5.92 -1.19
CA VAL A 49 13.96 6.66 -1.84
C VAL A 49 15.25 6.67 -1.01
N ALA A 50 15.17 6.99 0.29
CA ALA A 50 16.35 7.02 1.17
C ALA A 50 17.00 5.62 1.29
N THR A 51 16.19 4.57 1.28
CA THR A 51 16.71 3.19 1.31
C THR A 51 17.40 2.84 0.00
N VAL A 52 16.81 3.21 -1.14
CA VAL A 52 17.45 3.04 -2.45
C VAL A 52 18.76 3.81 -2.49
N ALA A 53 18.78 5.09 -2.09
CA ALA A 53 19.99 5.92 -2.04
C ALA A 53 21.13 5.28 -1.22
N ASN A 54 20.81 4.59 -0.12
CA ASN A 54 21.80 3.85 0.66
C ASN A 54 22.31 2.59 -0.05
N GLU A 55 21.50 1.94 -0.89
CA GLU A 55 21.85 0.68 -1.59
C GLU A 55 22.64 0.91 -2.89
N VAL A 56 22.61 2.12 -3.44
CA VAL A 56 23.38 2.49 -4.64
C VAL A 56 24.84 2.88 -4.36
N ASN A 57 25.31 2.80 -3.11
CA ASN A 57 26.67 3.15 -2.72
C ASN A 57 27.09 4.56 -3.21
N LEU A 58 26.30 5.57 -2.83
CA LEU A 58 26.67 6.97 -3.06
C LEU A 58 27.98 7.32 -2.35
N ASP A 59 28.87 8.02 -3.04
CA ASP A 59 30.05 8.62 -2.40
C ASP A 59 29.66 9.82 -1.51
N ASP A 60 30.60 10.30 -0.70
CA ASP A 60 30.33 11.36 0.26
C ASP A 60 29.97 12.70 -0.42
N SER A 61 30.50 12.96 -1.62
CA SER A 61 30.19 14.17 -2.38
C SER A 61 28.77 14.11 -2.97
N GLN A 62 28.37 12.97 -3.52
CA GLN A 62 27.02 12.70 -4.01
C GLN A 62 26.01 12.73 -2.86
N ARG A 63 26.33 12.11 -1.71
CA ARG A 63 25.46 12.12 -0.53
C ARG A 63 25.19 13.54 -0.06
N LYS A 64 26.22 14.39 -0.01
CA LYS A 64 26.09 15.80 0.38
C LYS A 64 25.28 16.60 -0.65
N ALA A 65 25.49 16.36 -1.94
CA ALA A 65 24.72 17.01 -3.01
C ALA A 65 23.23 16.62 -3.00
N LEU A 66 22.93 15.36 -2.65
CA LEU A 66 21.58 14.81 -2.61
C LEU A 66 20.85 15.06 -1.28
N GLN A 67 21.56 15.48 -0.22
CA GLN A 67 21.00 15.63 1.12
C GLN A 67 19.76 16.52 1.15
N GLY A 68 19.83 17.72 0.55
CA GLY A 68 18.68 18.64 0.53
C GLY A 68 17.47 18.09 -0.23
N MET A 69 17.71 17.29 -1.29
CA MET A 69 16.64 16.61 -2.01
C MET A 69 15.99 15.51 -1.14
N LEU A 70 16.78 14.70 -0.46
CA LEU A 70 16.29 13.63 0.42
C LEU A 70 15.54 14.19 1.63
N GLU A 71 16.03 15.27 2.23
CA GLU A 71 15.36 15.99 3.31
C GLU A 71 14.00 16.53 2.86
N ARG A 72 13.96 17.22 1.71
CA ARG A 72 12.70 17.73 1.14
C ARG A 72 11.70 16.61 0.87
N TYR A 73 12.16 15.49 0.29
CA TYR A 73 11.31 14.31 0.07
C TYR A 73 10.76 13.76 1.41
N SER A 74 11.61 13.69 2.44
CA SER A 74 11.21 13.20 3.76
C SER A 74 10.14 14.08 4.42
N GLN A 75 10.26 15.41 4.28
CA GLN A 75 9.30 16.38 4.78
C GLN A 75 7.94 16.24 4.08
N ILE A 76 7.93 16.24 2.74
CA ILE A 76 6.71 16.08 1.93
C ILE A 76 6.00 14.76 2.27
N ARG A 77 6.78 13.67 2.41
CA ARG A 77 6.23 12.36 2.80
C ARG A 77 5.62 12.42 4.21
N GLY A 78 6.28 13.07 5.16
CA GLY A 78 5.80 13.23 6.53
C GLY A 78 4.50 14.02 6.61
N GLU A 79 4.40 15.12 5.87
CA GLU A 79 3.18 15.93 5.76
C GLU A 79 2.01 15.13 5.21
N ARG A 80 2.20 14.50 4.05
CA ARG A 80 1.17 13.65 3.42
C ARG A 80 0.79 12.46 4.30
N HIS A 81 1.73 11.90 5.05
CA HIS A 81 1.44 10.85 6.00
C HIS A 81 0.50 11.33 7.11
N ARG A 82 0.75 12.50 7.70
CA ARG A 82 -0.13 13.12 8.69
C ARG A 82 -1.53 13.40 8.11
N GLU A 83 -1.61 13.90 6.88
CA GLU A 83 -2.90 14.13 6.22
C GLU A 83 -3.69 12.84 5.99
N MET A 84 -3.03 11.79 5.49
CA MET A 84 -3.67 10.48 5.35
C MET A 84 -4.13 9.92 6.71
N HIS A 85 -3.39 10.17 7.80
CA HIS A 85 -3.83 9.79 9.14
C HIS A 85 -5.10 10.52 9.56
N LYS A 86 -5.15 11.84 9.37
CA LYS A 86 -6.37 12.64 9.65
C LYS A 86 -7.57 12.17 8.83
N LEU A 87 -7.38 11.84 7.54
CA LEU A 87 -8.46 11.28 6.72
C LEU A 87 -8.94 9.93 7.23
N ARG A 88 -8.04 9.05 7.69
CA ARG A 88 -8.44 7.77 8.30
C ARG A 88 -9.24 7.97 9.57
N GLU A 89 -8.85 8.91 10.43
CA GLU A 89 -9.61 9.26 11.63
C GLU A 89 -11.02 9.77 11.29
N GLN A 90 -11.16 10.59 10.24
CA GLN A 90 -12.45 11.06 9.75
C GLN A 90 -13.31 9.92 9.18
N ILE A 91 -12.70 9.00 8.43
CA ILE A 91 -13.38 7.79 7.93
C ILE A 91 -13.90 6.95 9.10
N VAL A 92 -13.08 6.72 10.13
CA VAL A 92 -13.47 5.98 11.33
C VAL A 92 -14.58 6.71 12.09
N ALA A 93 -14.53 8.03 12.18
CA ALA A 93 -15.58 8.83 12.81
C ALA A 93 -16.92 8.72 12.05
N GLU A 94 -16.88 8.70 10.71
CA GLU A 94 -18.08 8.52 9.88
C GLU A 94 -18.66 7.10 10.02
N TYR A 95 -17.83 6.06 10.12
CA TYR A 95 -18.34 4.71 10.42
C TYR A 95 -18.99 4.58 11.80
N LYS A 96 -18.64 5.46 12.74
CA LYS A 96 -19.26 5.50 14.07
C LYS A 96 -20.55 6.36 14.08
N SER A 97 -20.82 7.11 13.02
CA SER A 97 -22.04 7.90 12.90
C SER A 97 -23.23 7.00 12.60
N SER A 98 -24.43 7.41 13.02
CA SER A 98 -25.68 6.71 12.71
C SER A 98 -26.77 7.73 12.41
N PRO A 99 -27.34 7.75 11.19
CA PRO A 99 -27.00 6.89 10.05
C PRO A 99 -25.63 7.25 9.43
N ILE A 100 -25.00 6.29 8.74
CA ILE A 100 -23.76 6.52 7.99
C ILE A 100 -24.05 7.42 6.79
N ASP A 101 -23.31 8.51 6.65
CA ASP A 101 -23.33 9.35 5.46
C ASP A 101 -22.42 8.75 4.37
N GLN A 102 -23.04 8.07 3.40
CA GLN A 102 -22.31 7.40 2.32
C GLN A 102 -21.60 8.37 1.38
N GLU A 103 -22.19 9.54 1.12
CA GLU A 103 -21.58 10.54 0.22
C GLU A 103 -20.31 11.12 0.84
N ARG A 104 -20.40 11.46 2.14
CA ARG A 104 -19.25 11.94 2.89
C ARG A 104 -18.15 10.89 3.00
N LEU A 105 -18.52 9.64 3.30
CA LEU A 105 -17.57 8.53 3.38
C LEU A 105 -16.88 8.30 2.02
N GLY A 106 -17.62 8.33 0.91
CA GLY A 106 -17.08 8.24 -0.44
C GLY A 106 -16.04 9.34 -0.72
N SER A 107 -16.39 10.60 -0.43
CA SER A 107 -15.46 11.72 -0.60
C SER A 107 -14.17 11.59 0.22
N LEU A 108 -14.26 11.06 1.45
CA LEU A 108 -13.07 10.84 2.29
C LEU A 108 -12.17 9.73 1.72
N ILE A 109 -12.76 8.66 1.17
CA ILE A 109 -12.03 7.57 0.54
C ILE A 109 -11.33 8.06 -0.73
N ASP A 110 -12.01 8.85 -1.56
CA ASP A 110 -11.43 9.42 -2.79
C ASP A 110 -10.23 10.32 -2.47
N LYS A 111 -10.36 11.23 -1.50
CA LYS A 111 -9.25 12.08 -1.02
C LYS A 111 -8.06 11.26 -0.54
N LEU A 112 -8.32 10.14 0.15
CA LEU A 112 -7.27 9.24 0.59
C LEU A 112 -6.60 8.52 -0.60
N GLY A 113 -7.36 8.19 -1.64
CA GLY A 113 -6.86 7.67 -2.91
C GLY A 113 -5.93 8.66 -3.62
N ASP A 114 -6.37 9.90 -3.76
CA ASP A 114 -5.60 10.98 -4.41
C ASP A 114 -4.27 11.23 -3.70
N LEU A 115 -4.28 11.33 -2.36
CA LEU A 115 -3.05 11.51 -1.59
C LEU A 115 -2.06 10.35 -1.78
N ARG A 116 -2.55 9.11 -1.86
CA ARG A 116 -1.69 7.95 -2.14
C ARG A 116 -1.09 8.03 -3.54
N ALA A 117 -1.90 8.36 -4.54
CA ALA A 117 -1.44 8.50 -5.92
C ALA A 117 -0.37 9.60 -6.04
N GLU A 118 -0.61 10.76 -5.44
CA GLU A 118 0.35 11.86 -5.43
C GLU A 118 1.66 11.50 -4.70
N GLN A 119 1.58 10.73 -3.61
CA GLN A 119 2.77 10.23 -2.92
C GLN A 119 3.58 9.26 -3.80
N GLN A 120 2.93 8.40 -4.57
CA GLN A 120 3.61 7.51 -5.51
C GLN A 120 4.28 8.30 -6.64
N LYS A 121 3.56 9.27 -7.24
CA LYS A 121 4.13 10.15 -8.28
C LYS A 121 5.36 10.90 -7.77
N GLU A 122 5.31 11.46 -6.55
CA GLU A 122 6.46 12.18 -5.99
C GLU A 122 7.66 11.26 -5.72
N THR A 123 7.40 10.01 -5.32
CA THR A 123 8.45 9.00 -5.18
C THR A 123 9.13 8.73 -6.51
N VAL A 124 8.36 8.54 -7.60
CA VAL A 124 8.91 8.33 -8.95
C VAL A 124 9.71 9.54 -9.42
N ARG A 125 9.19 10.76 -9.24
CA ARG A 125 9.91 12.01 -9.59
C ARG A 125 11.23 12.13 -8.84
N THR A 126 11.25 11.76 -7.55
CA THR A 126 12.46 11.84 -6.74
C THR A 126 13.48 10.77 -7.15
N LEU A 127 13.04 9.55 -7.49
CA LEU A 127 13.91 8.51 -8.03
C LEU A 127 14.51 8.92 -9.38
N ALA A 128 13.74 9.55 -10.27
CA ALA A 128 14.27 10.05 -11.54
C ALA A 128 15.33 11.15 -11.34
N ARG A 129 15.12 12.06 -10.36
CA ARG A 129 16.13 13.07 -9.99
C ARG A 129 17.39 12.43 -9.39
N LEU A 130 17.24 11.39 -8.56
CA LEU A 130 18.35 10.62 -8.03
C LEU A 130 19.16 9.98 -9.17
N GLU A 131 18.49 9.27 -10.08
CA GLU A 131 19.11 8.60 -11.22
C GLU A 131 19.97 9.52 -12.07
N ALA A 132 19.51 10.76 -12.30
CA ALA A 132 20.25 11.76 -13.07
C ALA A 132 21.59 12.17 -12.45
N GLN A 133 21.80 11.92 -11.16
CA GLN A 133 23.05 12.21 -10.44
C GLN A 133 23.96 10.98 -10.27
N LEU A 134 23.52 9.81 -10.75
CA LEU A 134 24.26 8.56 -10.64
C LEU A 134 25.15 8.32 -11.86
N ASN A 135 26.30 7.68 -11.62
CA ASN A 135 27.11 7.14 -12.71
C ASN A 135 26.45 5.89 -13.34
N PRO A 136 26.90 5.40 -14.52
CA PRO A 136 26.28 4.25 -15.18
C PRO A 136 26.18 2.98 -14.32
N GLU A 137 27.20 2.66 -13.53
CA GLU A 137 27.21 1.48 -12.65
C GLU A 137 26.18 1.61 -11.52
N GLN A 138 26.11 2.80 -10.91
CA GLN A 138 25.12 3.13 -9.88
C GLN A 138 23.70 3.09 -10.45
N ARG A 139 23.47 3.59 -11.68
CA ARG A 139 22.14 3.51 -12.32
C ARG A 139 21.68 2.08 -12.54
N GLN A 140 22.58 1.20 -12.97
CA GLN A 140 22.30 -0.22 -13.13
C GLN A 140 21.92 -0.85 -11.78
N ARG A 141 22.71 -0.56 -10.73
CA ARG A 141 22.42 -1.05 -9.37
C ARG A 141 21.09 -0.51 -8.82
N MET A 142 20.75 0.74 -9.12
CA MET A 142 19.45 1.32 -8.76
C MET A 142 18.30 0.55 -9.40
N HIS A 143 18.41 0.22 -10.69
CA HIS A 143 17.41 -0.58 -11.40
C HIS A 143 17.23 -1.96 -10.78
N GLU A 144 18.32 -2.66 -10.49
CA GLU A 144 18.28 -3.99 -9.85
C GLU A 144 17.58 -3.95 -8.49
N VAL A 145 17.92 -2.95 -7.66
CA VAL A 145 17.29 -2.72 -6.37
C VAL A 145 15.79 -2.46 -6.52
N LEU A 146 15.39 -1.61 -7.48
CA LEU A 146 13.98 -1.28 -7.70
C LEU A 146 13.19 -2.49 -8.19
N VAL A 147 13.70 -3.23 -9.18
CA VAL A 147 13.07 -4.44 -9.70
C VAL A 147 12.92 -5.48 -8.58
N HIS A 148 13.98 -5.73 -7.81
CA HIS A 148 13.93 -6.65 -6.68
C HIS A 148 12.87 -6.26 -5.64
N ARG A 149 12.75 -4.97 -5.31
CA ARG A 149 11.76 -4.47 -4.35
C ARG A 149 10.32 -4.55 -4.86
N LEU A 150 10.12 -4.34 -6.16
CA LEU A 150 8.81 -4.47 -6.80
C LEU A 150 8.38 -5.94 -6.89
N ALA A 151 9.31 -6.84 -7.20
CA ALA A 151 9.06 -8.28 -7.23
C ALA A 151 8.85 -8.87 -5.82
N ASN A 152 9.61 -8.37 -4.83
CA ASN A 152 9.63 -8.85 -3.44
C ASN A 152 9.24 -7.75 -2.46
N PRO A 153 7.97 -7.30 -2.47
CA PRO A 153 7.55 -6.26 -1.57
C PRO A 153 7.71 -6.70 -0.10
N PRO A 154 8.15 -5.80 0.79
CA PRO A 154 8.54 -6.16 2.16
C PRO A 154 7.39 -6.74 3.01
N TRP A 155 6.13 -6.50 2.63
CA TRP A 155 4.97 -7.10 3.29
C TRP A 155 4.73 -8.57 2.94
N ARG A 156 5.33 -9.11 1.86
CA ARG A 156 5.27 -10.55 1.56
C ARG A 156 6.08 -11.40 2.55
N ARG A 157 7.04 -10.82 3.28
CA ARG A 157 7.88 -11.57 4.24
C ARG A 157 7.19 -11.93 5.56
N GLN A 158 5.95 -11.48 5.81
CA GLN A 158 5.23 -11.79 7.06
C GLN A 158 4.38 -13.06 7.00
N ALA A 159 4.26 -13.73 5.85
CA ALA A 159 3.65 -15.05 5.76
C ALA A 159 4.65 -16.16 6.16
N GLY A 160 5.24 -16.05 7.36
CA GLY A 160 5.89 -17.18 8.01
C GLY A 160 4.84 -18.10 8.65
N PRO A 161 5.12 -19.40 8.83
CA PRO A 161 4.16 -20.33 9.40
C PRO A 161 3.71 -19.82 10.77
N SER A 162 2.39 -19.77 10.96
CA SER A 162 1.75 -19.33 12.20
C SER A 162 2.39 -20.06 13.39
N ALA A 163 3.13 -19.35 14.22
CA ALA A 163 3.62 -19.89 15.49
C ALA A 163 2.39 -20.38 16.26
N GLU A 164 2.37 -21.69 16.53
CA GLU A 164 1.35 -22.37 17.33
C GLU A 164 1.14 -21.58 18.62
N ARG A 165 -0.08 -21.10 18.85
CA ARG A 165 -0.47 -20.51 20.13
C ARG A 165 -0.48 -21.63 21.18
N PRO A 166 0.30 -21.57 22.26
CA PRO A 166 0.18 -22.54 23.34
C PRO A 166 -1.18 -22.34 24.02
N SER A 167 -1.94 -23.42 24.10
CA SER A 167 -3.22 -23.50 24.78
C SER A 167 -3.02 -23.23 26.28
N ARG A 168 -3.77 -22.28 26.83
CA ARG A 168 -4.04 -22.17 28.27
C ARG A 168 -5.53 -21.98 28.47
#